data_AF-A0A2D9JP72-F1
#
_entry.id   AF-A0A2D9JP72-F1
#
_cell.length_a   1.000
_cell.length_b   1.000
_cell.length_c   1.000
_cell.angle_alpha   90.00
_cell.angle_beta   90.00
_cell.angle_gamma   90.00
#
_symmetry.space_group_name_H-M   'P 1'
#
loop_
_entity.id
_entity.type
_entity.pdbx_description
1 polymer ?
#
loop_
_entity_poly.entity_id
_entity_poly.type
_entity_poly.pdbx_seq_one_letter_code
_entity_poly.pdbx_strand_id
1 'polypeptide(L)'
;MPAPAYSEGLVAGPSGLSVNLLVRDIAAAVAFQQAVLLTKVLYHDPDFAAICGFGGQWCLHADHTYDDHPLVGLMRTTEPSSGRGAGVEIRLHGCDPDDAEARALAAGYTVLAGSADKAHGLREAYLLDADGYCWVPGLAPRRSGDESE
;
A
#
# COMPACT_ATOMS: atom_id res chain seq x y z
N MET A 1 17.74 -3.53 8.19
CA MET A 1 18.73 -3.61 7.09
C MET A 1 19.10 -2.17 6.73
N PRO A 2 20.39 -1.80 6.60
CA PRO A 2 20.77 -0.44 6.19
C PRO A 2 20.27 -0.10 4.78
N ALA A 3 19.96 1.16 4.47
CA ALA A 3 19.41 1.59 3.18
C ALA A 3 20.20 1.11 1.93
N PRO A 4 21.55 1.12 1.91
CA PRO A 4 22.32 0.59 0.78
C PRO A 4 22.08 -0.91 0.52
N ALA A 5 21.96 -1.71 1.58
CA ALA A 5 21.71 -3.14 1.46
C ALA A 5 20.28 -3.44 0.96
N TYR A 6 19.32 -2.55 1.23
CA TYR A 6 17.98 -2.65 0.64
C TYR A 6 18.01 -2.36 -0.87
N SER A 7 18.71 -1.31 -1.30
CA SER A 7 18.87 -0.97 -2.71
C SER A 7 19.57 -2.07 -3.51
N GLU A 8 20.58 -2.72 -2.95
CA GLU A 8 21.21 -3.91 -3.56
C GLU A 8 20.21 -5.06 -3.72
N GLY A 9 19.33 -5.25 -2.73
CA GLY A 9 18.23 -6.23 -2.79
C GLY A 9 17.18 -5.92 -3.87
N LEU A 10 16.87 -4.65 -4.13
CA LEU A 10 15.97 -4.24 -5.22
C LEU A 10 16.55 -4.59 -6.60
N VAL A 11 17.86 -4.43 -6.79
CA VAL A 11 18.54 -4.72 -8.06
C VAL A 11 18.76 -6.23 -8.25
N ALA A 12 18.91 -6.98 -7.16
CA ALA A 12 19.16 -8.44 -7.19
C ALA A 12 17.89 -9.31 -7.07
N GLY A 13 16.74 -8.74 -6.71
CA GLY A 13 15.44 -9.41 -6.57
C GLY A 13 14.66 -9.55 -7.88
N PRO A 14 13.38 -10.01 -7.86
CA PRO A 14 12.54 -10.06 -9.06
C PRO A 14 12.47 -8.65 -9.67
N SER A 15 13.17 -8.47 -10.79
CA SER A 15 13.36 -7.20 -11.47
C SER A 15 12.04 -6.71 -12.06
N GLY A 16 11.58 -5.51 -11.68
CA GLY A 16 10.33 -4.94 -12.14
C GLY A 16 9.96 -3.59 -11.50
N LEU A 17 8.73 -3.15 -11.76
CA LEU A 17 8.13 -1.91 -11.24
C LEU A 17 8.18 -1.85 -9.71
N SER A 18 8.67 -0.74 -9.16
CA SER A 18 8.55 -0.39 -7.74
C SER A 18 7.88 0.98 -7.61
N VAL A 19 7.38 1.27 -6.41
CA VAL A 19 6.71 2.54 -6.11
C VAL A 19 7.32 3.15 -4.85
N ASN A 20 7.56 4.46 -4.90
CA ASN A 20 7.85 5.27 -3.73
C ASN A 20 6.62 6.12 -3.39
N LEU A 21 6.19 6.07 -2.14
CA LEU A 21 5.06 6.84 -1.64
C LEU A 21 5.55 7.88 -0.64
N LEU A 22 5.11 9.12 -0.81
CA LEU A 22 5.41 10.20 0.12
C LEU A 22 4.34 10.27 1.19
N VAL A 23 4.75 10.08 2.44
CA VAL A 23 3.86 9.98 3.60
C VAL A 23 4.17 11.09 4.60
N ARG A 24 3.14 11.54 5.31
CA ARG A 24 3.30 12.59 6.33
C ARG A 24 3.97 12.09 7.60
N ASP A 25 3.73 10.83 7.94
CA ASP A 25 4.23 10.20 9.15
C ASP A 25 4.54 8.71 8.85
N ILE A 26 5.82 8.33 9.00
CA ILE A 26 6.27 6.96 8.70
C ILE A 26 5.62 5.95 9.64
N ALA A 27 5.44 6.27 10.92
CA ALA A 27 4.88 5.32 11.89
C ALA A 27 3.41 5.03 11.57
N ALA A 28 2.61 6.05 11.26
CA ALA A 28 1.22 5.91 10.85
C ALA A 28 1.08 5.14 9.53
N ALA A 29 1.97 5.40 8.56
CA ALA A 29 1.98 4.69 7.29
C ALA A 29 2.36 3.21 7.47
N VAL A 30 3.40 2.91 8.26
CA VAL A 30 3.82 1.54 8.60
C VAL A 30 2.72 0.79 9.35
N ALA A 31 2.00 1.46 10.25
CA ALA A 31 0.89 0.85 10.99
C ALA A 31 -0.19 0.30 10.04
N PHE A 32 -0.55 1.03 8.98
CA PHE A 32 -1.49 0.54 7.96
C PHE A 32 -0.93 -0.70 7.24
N GLN A 33 0.32 -0.65 6.80
CA GLN A 33 0.98 -1.74 6.08
C GLN A 33 0.96 -3.05 6.90
N GLN A 34 1.27 -2.95 8.19
CA GLN A 34 1.31 -4.11 9.09
C GLN A 34 -0.06 -4.56 9.55
N ALA A 35 -0.93 -3.63 9.97
CA ALA A 35 -2.20 -3.98 10.61
C ALA A 35 -3.30 -4.32 9.61
N VAL A 36 -3.31 -3.68 8.43
CA VAL A 36 -4.37 -3.87 7.42
C VAL A 36 -3.93 -4.86 6.36
N LEU A 37 -2.74 -4.68 5.78
CA LEU A 37 -2.27 -5.49 4.66
C LEU A 37 -1.46 -6.72 5.09
N LEU A 38 -1.05 -6.81 6.36
CA LEU A 38 -0.18 -7.86 6.91
C LEU A 38 1.14 -8.01 6.12
N THR A 39 1.69 -6.90 5.63
CA THR A 39 2.96 -6.91 4.90
C THR A 39 4.15 -6.90 5.86
N LYS A 40 5.31 -7.32 5.37
CA LYS A 40 6.54 -7.36 6.13
C LYS A 40 7.28 -6.03 5.98
N VAL A 41 7.61 -5.40 7.11
CA VAL A 41 8.52 -4.26 7.17
C VAL A 41 9.95 -4.79 7.22
N LEU A 42 10.73 -4.53 6.18
CA LEU A 42 12.13 -4.95 6.09
C LEU A 42 13.05 -4.02 6.90
N TYR A 43 12.67 -2.74 6.95
CA TYR A 43 13.36 -1.69 7.67
C TYR A 43 12.42 -0.48 7.79
N HIS A 44 12.53 0.25 8.89
CA HIS A 44 11.97 1.60 8.99
C HIS A 44 12.74 2.44 10.02
N ASP A 45 12.70 3.76 9.83
CA ASP A 45 13.13 4.80 10.75
C ASP A 45 12.16 6.01 10.61
N PRO A 46 12.39 7.17 11.25
CA PRO A 46 11.50 8.33 11.09
C PRO A 46 11.38 8.90 9.67
N ASP A 47 12.30 8.55 8.77
CA ASP A 47 12.45 9.19 7.46
C ASP A 47 12.05 8.24 6.32
N PHE A 48 12.16 6.93 6.54
CA PHE A 48 12.02 5.93 5.49
C PHE A 48 11.46 4.60 6.02
N ALA A 49 10.72 3.89 5.17
CA ALA A 49 10.39 2.48 5.39
C ALA A 49 10.44 1.66 4.09
N ALA A 50 11.01 0.46 4.19
CA ALA A 50 11.03 -0.54 3.13
C ALA A 50 10.04 -1.66 3.45
N ILE A 51 9.10 -1.91 2.56
CA ILE A 51 8.01 -2.86 2.74
C ILE A 51 8.10 -3.95 1.68
N CYS A 52 7.78 -5.19 2.06
CA CYS A 52 7.58 -6.28 1.11
C CYS A 52 6.34 -7.11 1.46
N GLY A 53 5.63 -7.54 0.43
CA GLY A 53 4.44 -8.38 0.58
C GLY A 53 3.86 -8.72 -0.78
N PHE A 54 3.15 -9.85 -0.86
CA PHE A 54 2.42 -10.24 -2.07
C PHE A 54 3.27 -10.25 -3.36
N GLY A 55 4.53 -10.67 -3.23
CA GLY A 55 5.48 -10.71 -4.34
C GLY A 55 6.06 -9.35 -4.77
N GLY A 56 5.66 -8.24 -4.13
CA GLY A 56 6.12 -6.89 -4.40
C GLY A 56 6.98 -6.28 -3.29
N GLN A 57 7.68 -5.19 -3.66
CA GLN A 57 8.45 -4.33 -2.75
C GLN A 57 8.19 -2.86 -3.08
N TRP A 58 8.06 -2.01 -2.05
CA TRP A 58 7.83 -0.58 -2.20
C TRP A 58 8.41 0.19 -1.00
N CYS A 59 8.59 1.49 -1.18
CA CYS A 59 9.14 2.36 -0.15
C CYS A 59 8.15 3.44 0.27
N LEU A 60 8.24 3.81 1.54
CA LEU A 60 7.59 4.97 2.12
C LEU A 60 8.68 5.98 2.49
N HIS A 61 8.46 7.24 2.14
CA HIS A 61 9.38 8.34 2.39
C HIS A 61 8.66 9.46 3.13
N ALA A 62 9.26 9.95 4.22
CA ALA A 62 8.77 11.14 4.88
C ALA A 62 8.93 12.35 3.96
N ASP A 63 7.98 13.29 3.99
CA ASP A 63 7.95 14.46 3.10
C ASP A 63 9.29 15.19 3.00
N HIS A 64 9.93 15.45 4.14
CA HIS A 64 11.17 16.23 4.21
C HIS A 64 12.35 15.54 3.49
N THR A 65 12.30 14.22 3.27
CA THR A 65 13.34 13.51 2.52
C THR A 65 13.33 13.85 1.03
N TYR A 66 12.28 14.53 0.56
CA TYR A 66 12.09 14.96 -0.82
C TYR A 66 12.09 16.50 -0.98
N ASP A 67 12.53 17.28 0.03
CA ASP A 67 12.43 18.75 0.00
C ASP A 67 13.08 19.40 -1.24
N ASP A 68 14.20 18.85 -1.73
CA ASP A 68 14.89 19.31 -2.95
C ASP A 68 14.45 18.55 -4.22
N HIS A 69 13.47 17.65 -4.12
CA HIS A 69 13.02 16.81 -5.23
C HIS A 69 11.89 17.49 -6.02
N PRO A 70 11.94 17.57 -7.37
CA PRO A 70 10.93 18.25 -8.19
C PRO A 70 9.48 17.77 -7.98
N LEU A 71 9.30 16.51 -7.56
CA LEU A 71 7.99 15.92 -7.25
C LEU A 71 7.24 16.71 -6.16
N VAL A 72 7.94 17.27 -5.16
CA VAL A 72 7.30 18.04 -4.10
C VAL A 72 6.64 19.31 -4.65
N GLY A 73 7.25 19.93 -5.66
CA GLY A 73 6.64 21.06 -6.38
C GLY A 73 5.28 20.70 -6.99
N LEU A 74 5.15 19.51 -7.59
CA LEU A 74 3.88 19.02 -8.16
C LEU A 74 2.86 18.71 -7.07
N MET A 75 3.28 18.06 -5.99
CA MET A 75 2.39 17.71 -4.87
C MET A 75 1.82 18.94 -4.15
N ARG A 76 2.60 20.02 -4.02
CA ARG A 76 2.11 21.26 -3.40
C ARG A 76 1.03 21.97 -4.23
N THR A 77 0.87 21.61 -5.50
CA THR A 77 -0.17 22.16 -6.38
C THR A 77 -1.46 21.36 -6.40
N THR A 78 -1.50 20.19 -5.74
CA THR A 78 -2.72 19.39 -5.62
C THR A 78 -3.55 19.86 -4.43
N GLU A 79 -4.88 19.84 -4.58
CA GLU A 79 -5.80 20.20 -3.49
C GLU A 79 -5.58 19.26 -2.29
N PRO A 80 -5.32 19.80 -1.07
CA PRO A 80 -5.01 18.99 0.11
C PRO A 80 -6.09 17.94 0.47
N SER A 81 -7.34 18.19 0.09
CA SER A 81 -8.47 17.30 0.35
C SER A 81 -8.54 16.08 -0.57
N SER A 82 -7.79 16.05 -1.67
CA SER A 82 -7.90 15.00 -2.70
C SER A 82 -7.20 13.68 -2.31
N GLY A 83 -6.41 13.65 -1.23
CA GLY A 83 -5.52 12.54 -0.91
C GLY A 83 -4.33 12.45 -1.88
N ARG A 84 -3.19 11.94 -1.41
CA ARG A 84 -1.94 11.94 -2.21
C ARG A 84 -1.98 10.96 -3.39
N GLY A 85 -2.85 9.95 -3.33
CA GLY A 85 -2.99 8.90 -4.34
C GLY A 85 -4.10 9.11 -5.37
N ALA A 86 -4.67 10.31 -5.49
CA ALA A 86 -5.76 10.57 -6.42
C ALA A 86 -5.38 10.14 -7.86
N GLY A 87 -6.14 9.19 -8.42
CA GLY A 87 -5.92 8.65 -9.76
C GLY A 87 -4.98 7.44 -9.85
N VAL A 88 -4.49 6.92 -8.73
CA VAL A 88 -3.65 5.71 -8.68
C VAL A 88 -4.29 4.63 -7.81
N GLU A 89 -4.28 3.39 -8.31
CA GLU A 89 -4.61 2.18 -7.56
C GLU A 89 -3.35 1.32 -7.39
N ILE A 90 -3.08 0.85 -6.18
CA ILE A 90 -1.96 -0.04 -5.85
C ILE A 90 -2.54 -1.44 -5.58
N ARG A 91 -2.44 -2.33 -6.58
CA ARG A 91 -3.07 -3.65 -6.55
C ARG A 91 -2.15 -4.69 -5.89
N LEU A 92 -2.69 -5.42 -4.91
CA LEU A 92 -1.99 -6.47 -4.15
C LEU A 92 -2.65 -7.82 -4.40
N HIS A 93 -2.20 -8.51 -5.46
CA HIS A 93 -2.67 -9.85 -5.79
C HIS A 93 -2.19 -10.89 -4.77
N GLY A 94 -3.11 -11.67 -4.21
CA GLY A 94 -2.81 -12.61 -3.13
C GLY A 94 -3.16 -12.09 -1.74
N CYS A 95 -3.55 -10.82 -1.61
CA CYS A 95 -4.08 -10.26 -0.37
C CYS A 95 -5.59 -10.47 -0.32
N ASP A 96 -6.10 -11.18 0.70
CA ASP A 96 -7.54 -11.40 0.86
C ASP A 96 -8.26 -10.07 1.12
N PRO A 97 -9.19 -9.65 0.23
CA PRO A 97 -9.88 -8.37 0.34
C PRO A 97 -10.83 -8.31 1.54
N ASP A 98 -11.50 -9.42 1.88
CA ASP A 98 -12.48 -9.45 2.98
C ASP A 98 -11.78 -9.27 4.33
N ASP A 99 -10.68 -10.01 4.51
CA ASP A 99 -9.91 -9.92 5.74
C ASP A 99 -9.21 -8.55 5.87
N ALA A 100 -8.72 -8.00 4.76
CA ALA A 100 -8.09 -6.67 4.75
C ALA A 100 -9.11 -5.57 5.03
N GLU A 101 -10.32 -5.64 4.46
CA GLU A 101 -11.43 -4.74 4.75
C GLU A 101 -11.81 -4.80 6.24
N ALA A 102 -11.99 -6.00 6.80
CA ALA A 102 -12.33 -6.16 8.21
C ALA A 102 -11.29 -5.51 9.14
N ARG A 103 -10.00 -5.69 8.84
CA ARG A 103 -8.90 -5.04 9.58
C ARG A 103 -8.89 -3.52 9.39
N ALA A 104 -9.13 -3.03 8.18
CA ALA A 104 -9.20 -1.60 7.90
C ALA A 104 -10.31 -0.93 8.73
N LEU A 105 -11.51 -1.51 8.73
CA LEU A 105 -12.64 -1.02 9.52
C LEU A 105 -12.33 -1.05 11.02
N ALA A 106 -11.78 -2.15 11.52
CA ALA A 106 -11.44 -2.30 12.94
C ALA A 106 -10.38 -1.27 13.40
N ALA A 107 -9.47 -0.89 12.52
CA ALA A 107 -8.43 0.11 12.79
C ALA A 107 -8.85 1.55 12.44
N GLY A 108 -10.09 1.77 11.97
CA GLY A 108 -10.63 3.10 11.68
C GLY A 108 -10.15 3.72 10.35
N TYR A 109 -9.64 2.91 9.43
CA TYR A 109 -9.29 3.35 8.07
C TYR A 109 -10.52 3.41 7.17
N THR A 110 -10.39 4.16 6.08
CA THR A 110 -11.49 4.34 5.12
C THR A 110 -11.54 3.18 4.14
N VAL A 111 -12.70 2.53 4.07
CA VAL A 111 -13.06 1.61 2.98
C VAL A 111 -13.80 2.42 1.91
N LEU A 112 -13.11 2.74 0.82
CA LEU A 112 -13.68 3.50 -0.31
C LEU A 112 -14.73 2.67 -1.05
N ALA A 113 -14.49 1.36 -1.18
CA ALA A 113 -15.47 0.39 -1.67
C ALA A 113 -15.19 -0.97 -1.02
N GLY A 114 -16.21 -1.58 -0.44
CA GLY A 114 -16.12 -2.89 0.21
C GLY A 114 -15.85 -4.03 -0.78
N SER A 115 -15.50 -5.18 -0.22
CA SER A 115 -15.11 -6.39 -0.93
C SER A 115 -16.23 -6.88 -1.82
N ALA A 116 -15.99 -6.88 -3.13
CA ALA A 116 -16.96 -7.31 -4.11
C ALA A 116 -16.28 -8.00 -5.30
N ASP A 117 -16.99 -8.96 -5.89
CA ASP A 117 -16.60 -9.58 -7.14
C ASP A 117 -16.79 -8.56 -8.27
N LYS A 118 -15.76 -8.41 -9.11
CA LYS A 118 -15.72 -7.45 -10.21
C LYS A 118 -15.92 -8.15 -11.54
N ALA A 119 -16.44 -7.41 -12.53
CA ALA A 119 -16.73 -7.92 -13.87
C ALA A 119 -15.50 -8.54 -14.59
N HIS A 120 -14.29 -8.15 -14.19
CA HIS A 120 -13.03 -8.69 -14.72
C HIS A 120 -12.51 -9.91 -13.93
N GLY A 121 -13.34 -10.54 -13.09
CA GLY A 121 -13.05 -11.84 -12.49
C GLY A 121 -12.08 -11.80 -11.31
N LEU A 122 -12.08 -10.72 -10.52
CA LEU A 122 -11.37 -10.62 -9.24
C LEU A 122 -12.34 -10.21 -8.14
N ARG A 123 -12.12 -10.71 -6.92
CA ARG A 123 -12.73 -10.17 -5.71
C ARG A 123 -11.79 -9.13 -5.13
N GLU A 124 -12.28 -7.92 -4.89
CA GLU A 124 -11.44 -6.77 -4.55
C GLU A 124 -12.12 -5.80 -3.57
N ALA A 125 -11.33 -5.20 -2.69
CA ALA A 125 -11.71 -4.06 -1.85
C ALA A 125 -10.84 -2.85 -2.17
N TYR A 126 -11.29 -1.65 -1.82
CA TYR A 126 -10.58 -0.39 -2.06
C TYR A 126 -10.39 0.30 -0.72
N LEU A 127 -9.14 0.31 -0.24
CA LEU A 127 -8.79 0.76 1.11
C LEU A 127 -7.89 2.00 1.01
N LEU A 128 -8.21 3.05 1.76
CA LEU A 128 -7.35 4.23 1.85
C LEU A 128 -6.47 4.15 3.09
N ASP A 129 -5.16 4.37 2.91
CA ASP A 129 -4.24 4.55 4.03
C ASP A 129 -4.34 5.96 4.63
N ALA A 130 -3.49 6.25 5.62
CA ALA A 130 -3.48 7.53 6.33
C ALA A 130 -3.18 8.74 5.41
N ASP A 131 -2.58 8.53 4.24
CA ASP A 131 -2.22 9.57 3.27
C ASP A 131 -3.15 9.60 2.04
N GLY A 132 -4.14 8.70 2.01
CA GLY A 132 -5.14 8.61 0.96
C GLY A 132 -4.66 7.88 -0.29
N TYR A 133 -3.65 7.01 -0.18
CA TYR A 133 -3.32 6.09 -1.27
C TYR A 133 -4.32 4.93 -1.31
N CYS A 134 -4.80 4.60 -2.51
CA CYS A 134 -5.77 3.52 -2.70
C CYS A 134 -5.06 2.17 -2.87
N TRP A 135 -5.17 1.34 -1.84
CA TRP A 135 -4.70 -0.04 -1.83
C TRP A 135 -5.83 -0.99 -2.21
N VAL A 136 -5.58 -1.85 -3.20
CA VAL A 136 -6.57 -2.77 -3.75
C VAL A 136 -6.10 -4.21 -3.52
N PRO A 137 -6.37 -4.79 -2.34
CA PRO A 137 -6.20 -6.22 -2.13
C PRO A 137 -7.12 -7.00 -3.07
N GLY A 138 -6.63 -8.11 -3.62
CA GLY A 138 -7.42 -8.89 -4.56
C GLY A 138 -7.02 -10.35 -4.68
N LEU A 139 -8.03 -11.19 -4.85
CA LEU A 139 -7.93 -12.62 -5.10
C LEU A 139 -8.84 -13.05 -6.27
N ALA A 140 -8.63 -14.28 -6.76
CA ALA A 140 -9.64 -14.92 -7.58
C ALA A 140 -10.96 -15.04 -6.79
N PRO A 141 -12.14 -14.86 -7.43
CA PRO A 141 -13.42 -15.01 -6.77
C PRO A 141 -13.57 -16.39 -6.16
N ARG A 142 -14.19 -16.46 -4.98
CA ARG A 142 -14.53 -17.75 -4.36
C ARG A 142 -15.51 -18.47 -5.29
N ARG A 143 -15.21 -19.73 -5.63
CA ARG A 143 -16.15 -20.54 -6.41
C ARG A 143 -17.36 -20.83 -5.52
N SER A 144 -18.57 -20.72 -6.07
CA SER A 144 -19.79 -21.18 -5.41
C SER A 144 -19.70 -22.70 -5.21
N GLY A 145 -19.28 -23.10 -4.00
CA GLY A 145 -19.00 -24.49 -3.64
C GLY A 145 -17.92 -24.69 -2.57
N ASP A 146 -17.19 -23.63 -2.19
CA ASP A 146 -16.13 -23.68 -1.16
C ASP A 146 -16.63 -23.28 0.24
N GLU A 147 -17.92 -23.51 0.51
CA GLU A 147 -18.40 -23.57 1.89
C GLU A 147 -18.19 -24.99 2.41
N SER A 148 -17.57 -25.09 3.59
CA SER A 148 -17.24 -26.27 4.41
C SER A 148 -16.01 -27.11 4.02
N GLU A 149 -14.93 -26.91 4.79
CA GLU A 149 -14.38 -27.95 5.69
C GLU A 149 -13.85 -27.35 6.98
#